data_AF-A0A6P3Y9X5-F1
#
_entry.id   AF-A0A6P3Y9X5-F1
#
_cell.length_a   1.000
_cell.length_b   1.000
_cell.length_c   1.000
_cell.angle_alpha   90.00
_cell.angle_beta   90.00
_cell.angle_gamma   90.00
#
_symmetry.space_group_name_H-M   'P 1'
#
loop_
_entity.id
_entity.type
_entity.pdbx_description
1 polymer ?
#
loop_
_entity_poly.entity_id
_entity_poly.type
_entity_poly.pdbx_seq_one_letter_code
_entity_poly.pdbx_strand_id
1 'polypeptide(L)'
;MFKVFKPWLLNDTIFSLTSLGRIHNKYLNILHSFTEKIILERKRYHEQSGGEYLKHFETIQRTEEEQITGIKKKRMAMLDILIAESFNSGLSDLDIREEVDTFIFEVNVSISLNYLK
;
A
#
# COMPACT_ATOMS: atom_id res chain seq x y z
N MET A 1 16.22 28.35 25.84
CA MET A 1 15.30 27.93 24.77
C MET A 1 14.77 26.53 25.13
N PHE A 2 13.68 26.46 25.88
CA PHE A 2 13.15 25.19 26.37
C PHE A 2 12.36 24.50 25.26
N LYS A 3 12.86 23.35 24.76
CA LYS A 3 12.01 22.38 24.06
C LYS A 3 10.97 21.94 25.08
N VAL A 4 9.77 22.50 24.99
CA VAL A 4 8.67 22.14 25.88
C VAL A 4 8.41 20.65 25.66
N PHE A 5 8.71 19.84 26.67
CA PHE A 5 8.39 18.42 26.68
C PHE A 5 6.86 18.34 26.61
N LYS A 6 6.33 17.77 25.53
CA LYS A 6 4.89 17.60 25.31
C LYS A 6 4.53 16.13 25.55
N PRO A 7 4.48 15.66 26.80
CA PRO A 7 4.27 14.25 27.11
C PRO A 7 2.93 13.73 26.57
N TRP A 8 1.94 14.60 26.37
CA TRP A 8 0.65 14.25 25.75
C TRP A 8 0.73 13.97 24.24
N LEU A 9 1.84 14.27 23.57
CA LEU A 9 2.11 13.87 22.18
C LEU A 9 2.83 12.52 22.09
N LEU A 10 3.38 12.01 23.20
CA LEU A 10 4.16 10.77 23.20
C LEU A 10 3.29 9.54 23.47
N ASN A 11 2.09 9.72 24.02
CA ASN A 11 1.15 8.65 24.29
C ASN A 11 -0.03 8.76 23.32
N ASP A 12 -0.21 7.76 22.46
CA ASP A 12 -1.25 7.72 21.43
C ASP A 12 -2.66 7.86 22.00
N THR A 13 -2.90 7.31 23.19
CA THR A 13 -4.21 7.42 23.87
C THR A 13 -4.46 8.88 24.25
N ILE A 14 -3.49 9.53 24.88
CA ILE A 14 -3.62 10.94 25.29
C ILE A 14 -3.67 11.85 24.06
N PHE A 15 -2.88 11.55 23.03
CA PHE A 15 -2.87 12.31 21.78
C PHE A 15 -4.22 12.23 21.06
N SER A 16 -4.82 11.05 20.96
CA SER A 16 -6.12 10.85 20.32
C SER A 16 -7.26 11.66 20.96
N LEU A 17 -7.15 11.99 22.25
CA LEU A 17 -8.13 12.80 22.98
C LEU A 17 -8.03 14.30 22.65
N THR A 18 -6.86 14.75 22.18
CA THR A 18 -6.65 16.14 21.77
C THR A 18 -7.42 16.49 20.49
N SER A 19 -7.73 17.78 20.28
CA SER A 19 -8.40 18.23 19.05
C SER A 19 -7.60 17.86 17.79
N LEU A 20 -6.28 17.97 17.85
CA LEU A 20 -5.39 17.61 16.75
C LEU A 20 -5.39 16.10 16.47
N GLY A 21 -5.32 15.27 17.51
CA GLY A 21 -5.38 13.81 17.37
C GLY A 21 -6.71 13.32 16.80
N ARG A 22 -7.85 13.95 17.16
CA ARG A 22 -9.15 13.65 16.54
C ARG A 22 -9.18 13.98 15.06
N ILE A 23 -8.62 15.13 14.68
CA ILE A 23 -8.52 15.53 13.27
C ILE A 23 -7.62 14.55 12.50
N HIS A 24 -6.47 14.22 13.06
CA HIS A 24 -5.54 13.23 12.50
C HIS A 24 -6.23 11.88 12.28
N ASN A 25 -6.88 11.32 13.30
CA ASN A 25 -7.60 10.06 13.21
C ASN A 25 -8.75 10.11 12.19
N LYS A 26 -9.43 11.25 12.05
CA LYS A 26 -10.48 11.41 11.02
C LYS A 26 -9.90 11.26 9.61
N TYR A 27 -8.80 11.94 9.31
CA TYR A 27 -8.16 11.84 7.99
C TYR A 27 -7.53 10.47 7.75
N LEU A 28 -6.93 9.89 8.79
CA LEU A 28 -6.35 8.55 8.76
C LEU A 28 -7.42 7.50 8.47
N ASN A 29 -8.60 7.59 9.10
CA ASN A 29 -9.74 6.73 8.79
C ASN A 29 -10.22 6.87 7.34
N ILE A 30 -10.24 8.10 6.80
CA ILE A 30 -10.60 8.33 5.39
C ILE A 30 -9.58 7.64 4.48
N LEU A 31 -8.27 7.80 4.76
CA LEU A 31 -7.20 7.16 4.01
C LEU A 31 -7.35 5.64 4.01
N HIS A 32 -7.49 5.03 5.20
CA HIS A 32 -7.65 3.59 5.32
C HIS A 32 -8.90 3.09 4.59
N SER A 33 -10.04 3.77 4.72
CA SER A 33 -11.27 3.38 4.02
C SER A 33 -11.13 3.44 2.50
N PHE A 34 -10.32 4.38 2.00
CA PHE A 34 -10.01 4.51 0.58
C PHE A 34 -9.09 3.39 0.10
N THR A 35 -8.00 3.14 0.82
CA THR A 35 -7.04 2.07 0.48
C THR A 35 -7.69 0.69 0.53
N GLU A 36 -8.48 0.41 1.57
CA GLU A 36 -9.23 -0.84 1.73
C GLU A 36 -10.18 -1.07 0.55
N LYS A 37 -10.90 -0.02 0.14
CA LYS A 37 -11.80 -0.09 -1.02
C LYS A 37 -11.04 -0.43 -2.31
N ILE A 38 -9.89 0.20 -2.55
CA ILE A 38 -9.07 -0.07 -3.74
C ILE A 38 -8.55 -1.51 -3.75
N ILE A 39 -8.04 -1.98 -2.61
CA ILE A 39 -7.54 -3.36 -2.47
C ILE A 39 -8.67 -4.34 -2.77
N LEU A 40 -9.85 -4.12 -2.19
CA LEU A 40 -11.02 -4.98 -2.40
C LEU A 40 -11.48 -5.01 -3.86
N GLU A 41 -11.61 -3.83 -4.49
CA GLU A 41 -11.98 -3.72 -5.91
C GLU A 41 -10.96 -4.45 -6.79
N ARG A 42 -9.66 -4.35 -6.47
CA ARG A 42 -8.61 -5.00 -7.23
C ARG A 42 -8.58 -6.51 -7.04
N LYS A 43 -8.80 -7.01 -5.82
CA LYS A 43 -8.94 -8.45 -5.55
C LYS A 43 -10.11 -9.03 -6.33
N ARG A 44 -11.29 -8.38 -6.28
CA ARG A 44 -12.47 -8.80 -7.04
C ARG A 44 -12.24 -8.81 -8.55
N TYR A 45 -11.51 -7.83 -9.07
CA TYR A 45 -11.14 -7.81 -10.50
C TYR A 45 -10.34 -9.07 -10.89
N HIS A 46 -9.41 -9.50 -10.06
CA HIS A 46 -8.60 -10.71 -10.33
C HIS A 46 -9.41 -12.00 -10.23
N GLU A 47 -10.35 -12.08 -9.29
CA GLU A 47 -11.31 -13.19 -9.19
C GLU A 47 -12.18 -13.31 -10.45
N GLN A 48 -12.72 -12.18 -10.92
CA GLN A 48 -13.57 -12.13 -12.12
C GLN A 48 -12.78 -12.41 -13.41
N SER A 49 -11.51 -12.01 -13.46
CA SER A 49 -10.62 -12.24 -14.61
C SER A 49 -9.98 -13.64 -14.61
N GLY A 50 -10.41 -14.55 -13.73
CA GLY A 50 -9.89 -15.91 -13.66
C GLY A 50 -8.40 -16.01 -13.29
N GLY A 51 -7.84 -14.98 -12.64
CA GLY A 51 -6.43 -14.92 -12.27
C GLY A 51 -5.45 -14.86 -13.44
N GLU A 52 -5.90 -14.65 -14.69
CA GLU A 52 -5.02 -14.64 -15.88
C GLU A 52 -3.90 -13.60 -15.78
N TYR A 53 -4.16 -12.47 -15.12
CA TYR A 53 -3.16 -11.43 -14.88
C TYR A 53 -2.10 -11.83 -13.85
N LEU A 54 -2.45 -12.64 -12.84
CA LEU A 54 -1.55 -13.11 -11.78
C LEU A 54 -0.75 -14.35 -12.20
N LYS A 55 -1.32 -15.23 -13.04
CA LYS A 55 -0.62 -16.42 -13.60
C LYS A 55 0.65 -16.08 -14.38
N HIS A 56 0.68 -14.88 -14.97
CA HIS A 56 1.87 -14.38 -15.65
C HIS A 56 3.04 -14.13 -14.68
N PHE A 57 2.77 -13.83 -13.41
CA PHE A 57 3.82 -13.63 -12.40
C PHE A 57 4.51 -14.95 -12.03
N GLU A 58 3.75 -16.02 -11.77
CA GLU A 58 4.32 -17.35 -11.51
C GLU A 58 5.11 -17.87 -12.71
N THR A 59 4.63 -17.62 -13.93
CA THR A 59 5.33 -18.03 -15.15
C THR A 59 6.65 -17.26 -15.28
N ILE A 60 6.69 -15.97 -14.95
CA ILE A 60 7.92 -15.17 -14.96
C ILE A 60 8.89 -15.65 -13.88
N GLN A 61 8.46 -15.86 -12.64
CA GLN A 61 9.34 -16.36 -11.56
C GLN A 61 9.93 -17.74 -11.90
N ARG A 62 9.13 -18.67 -12.44
CA ARG A 62 9.63 -19.99 -12.88
C ARG A 62 10.59 -19.92 -14.07
N THR A 63 10.45 -18.92 -14.94
CA THR A 63 11.31 -18.76 -16.14
C THR A 63 12.59 -17.98 -15.82
N GLU A 64 12.69 -17.30 -14.67
CA GLU A 64 13.95 -16.64 -14.28
C GLU A 64 15.09 -17.62 -13.98
N GLU A 65 14.78 -18.89 -13.69
CA GLU A 65 15.77 -19.96 -13.57
C GLU A 65 16.21 -20.51 -14.94
N GLU A 66 15.37 -20.38 -15.98
CA GLU A 66 15.63 -20.91 -17.30
C GLU A 66 15.28 -19.90 -18.40
N GLN A 67 16.33 -19.25 -18.92
CA GLN A 67 16.42 -18.65 -20.26
C GLN A 67 16.14 -17.13 -20.38
N ILE A 68 17.26 -16.45 -20.61
CA ILE A 68 17.43 -15.15 -21.25
C ILE A 68 16.83 -15.22 -22.67
N THR A 69 15.50 -15.17 -22.83
CA THR A 69 14.87 -15.07 -24.15
C THR A 69 13.68 -14.13 -24.10
N GLY A 70 13.83 -12.91 -24.65
CA GLY A 70 12.82 -12.14 -25.40
C GLY A 70 11.41 -11.88 -24.85
N ILE A 71 11.00 -12.39 -23.69
CA ILE A 71 9.66 -12.21 -23.13
C ILE A 71 9.63 -10.81 -22.55
N LYS A 72 8.89 -9.90 -23.20
CA LYS A 72 8.60 -8.57 -22.65
C LYS A 72 7.97 -8.78 -21.27
N LYS A 73 8.73 -8.53 -20.19
CA LYS A 73 8.21 -8.53 -18.83
C LYS A 73 7.01 -7.60 -18.81
N LYS A 74 5.81 -8.17 -18.67
CA LYS A 74 4.57 -7.39 -18.58
C LYS A 74 4.68 -6.59 -17.29
N ARG A 75 4.79 -5.26 -17.40
CA ARG A 75 4.81 -4.38 -16.22
C ARG A 75 3.50 -4.55 -15.46
N MET A 76 3.58 -5.11 -14.26
CA MET A 76 2.47 -5.18 -13.32
C MET A 76 2.45 -3.92 -12.45
N ALA A 77 1.25 -3.54 -12.01
CA ALA A 77 1.13 -2.52 -10.99
C ALA A 77 1.68 -3.05 -9.67
N MET A 78 2.25 -2.18 -8.83
CA MET A 78 2.75 -2.54 -7.49
C MET A 78 1.70 -3.32 -6.67
N LEU A 79 0.45 -2.85 -6.67
CA LEU A 79 -0.65 -3.52 -5.96
C LEU A 79 -0.91 -4.95 -6.49
N ASP A 80 -0.74 -5.18 -7.79
CA ASP A 80 -0.93 -6.52 -8.37
C ASP A 80 0.16 -7.48 -7.91
N ILE A 81 1.38 -6.98 -7.70
CA ILE A 81 2.50 -7.77 -7.16
C ILE A 81 2.21 -8.16 -5.70
N LEU A 82 1.78 -7.20 -4.87
CA LEU A 82 1.44 -7.48 -3.47
C LEU A 82 0.28 -8.48 -3.34
N ILE A 83 -0.73 -8.37 -4.20
CA ILE A 83 -1.84 -9.33 -4.23
C ILE A 83 -1.34 -10.71 -4.67
N ALA A 84 -0.49 -10.81 -5.69
CA ALA A 84 0.09 -12.09 -6.12
C ALA A 84 0.88 -12.76 -4.99
N GLU A 85 1.69 -11.96 -4.29
CA GLU A 85 2.52 -12.41 -3.19
C GLU A 85 1.67 -12.89 -2.01
N SER A 86 0.55 -12.22 -1.71
CA SER A 86 -0.39 -12.65 -0.66
C SER A 86 -0.94 -14.06 -0.85
N PHE A 87 -1.13 -14.49 -2.11
CA PHE A 87 -1.58 -15.85 -2.41
C PHE A 87 -0.47 -16.90 -2.24
N ASN A 88 0.80 -16.53 -2.40
CA ASN A 88 1.92 -17.45 -2.43
C ASN A 88 2.69 -17.53 -1.09
N SER A 89 3.01 -16.40 -0.48
CA SER A 89 3.81 -16.32 0.75
C SER A 89 3.01 -16.03 2.01
N GLY A 90 1.69 -15.85 1.89
CA GLY A 90 0.78 -15.72 3.04
C GLY A 90 0.83 -14.35 3.72
N LEU A 91 1.18 -13.28 2.99
CA LEU A 91 1.05 -11.91 3.48
C LEU A 91 -0.37 -11.64 3.96
N SER A 92 -0.49 -11.02 5.13
CA SER A 92 -1.78 -10.59 5.65
C SER A 92 -2.32 -9.41 4.85
N ASP A 93 -3.64 -9.30 4.76
CA ASP A 93 -4.30 -8.11 4.23
C ASP A 93 -3.87 -6.83 4.97
N LEU A 94 -3.46 -6.98 6.23
CA LEU A 94 -2.87 -5.90 7.03
C LEU A 94 -1.54 -5.41 6.44
N ASP A 95 -0.64 -6.33 6.12
CA ASP A 95 0.70 -6.01 5.61
C ASP A 95 0.61 -5.34 4.23
N ILE A 96 -0.28 -5.84 3.36
CA ILE A 96 -0.54 -5.24 2.06
C ILE A 96 -1.05 -3.80 2.23
N ARG A 97 -1.98 -3.60 3.17
CA ARG A 97 -2.55 -2.28 3.44
C ARG A 97 -1.50 -1.30 3.94
N GLU A 98 -0.61 -1.73 4.85
CA GLU A 98 0.47 -0.89 5.37
C GLU A 98 1.46 -0.46 4.28
N GLU A 99 1.84 -1.37 3.38
CA GLU A 99 2.73 -1.06 2.26
C GLU A 99 2.07 -0.10 1.26
N VAL A 100 0.79 -0.34 0.94
CA VAL A 100 0.03 0.52 0.02
C VAL A 100 -0.20 1.91 0.62
N ASP A 101 -0.54 2.00 1.91
CA ASP A 101 -0.73 3.28 2.61
C ASP A 101 0.58 4.09 2.64
N THR A 102 1.71 3.44 2.88
CA THR A 102 3.03 4.08 2.86
C THR A 102 3.35 4.62 1.47
N PHE A 103 3.16 3.82 0.43
CA PHE A 103 3.42 4.25 -0.95
C PHE A 103 2.54 5.42 -1.37
N ILE A 104 1.23 5.36 -1.07
CA ILE A 104 0.30 6.46 -1.37
C ILE A 104 0.75 7.74 -0.67
N PHE A 105 1.18 7.65 0.58
CA PHE A 105 1.67 8.80 1.33
C PHE A 105 2.94 9.40 0.70
N GLU A 106 3.97 8.58 0.48
CA GLU A 106 5.25 9.04 -0.09
C GLU A 106 5.09 9.68 -1.47
N VAL A 107 4.29 9.04 -2.33
CA VAL A 107 4.01 9.54 -3.66
C VAL A 107 3.22 10.84 -3.60
N ASN A 108 2.17 10.92 -2.78
CA ASN A 108 1.36 12.14 -2.67
C ASN A 108 2.19 13.33 -2.15
N VAL A 109 3.00 13.11 -1.12
CA VAL A 109 3.91 14.14 -0.58
C VAL A 109 4.91 14.59 -1.64
N SER A 110 5.54 13.64 -2.33
CA SER A 110 6.55 13.94 -3.37
C SER A 110 5.96 14.70 -4.55
N ILE A 111 4.76 14.29 -5.00
CA ILE A 111 4.02 14.96 -6.07
C ILE A 111 3.66 16.38 -5.65
N SER A 112 3.07 16.55 -4.46
CA SER A 112 2.66 17.85 -3.94
C SER A 112 3.83 18.84 -3.81
N LEU A 113 5.00 18.36 -3.42
CA LEU A 113 6.23 19.18 -3.34
C LEU A 113 6.73 19.62 -4.71
N ASN A 114 6.59 18.79 -5.75
CA ASN A 114 6.98 19.17 -7.11
C ASN A 114 6.06 20.23 -7.71
N TYR A 115 4.77 20.24 -7.37
CA TYR A 115 3.83 21.28 -7.82
C TYR A 115 4.01 22.64 -7.14
N LEU A 116 4.79 22.71 -6.07
CA LEU A 116 5.09 23.95 -5.34
C LEU A 116 6.41 24.60 -5.78
N LYS A 117 7.13 24.02 -6.74
CA LYS A 117 8.31 24.58 -7.40
C LYS A 117 7.96 25.15 -8.76
#